data_AF-A0A8S2R6K7-F1
#
_entry.id   AF-A0A8S2R6K7-F1
#
_cell.length_a   1.000
_cell.length_b   1.000
_cell.length_c   1.000
_cell.angle_alpha   90.00
_cell.angle_beta   90.00
_cell.angle_gamma   90.00
#
_symmetry.space_group_name_H-M   'P 1'
#
loop_
_entity.id
_entity.type
_entity.pdbx_description
1 polymer ?
#
loop_
_entity_poly.entity_id
_entity_poly.type
_entity_poly.pdbx_seq_one_letter_code
_entity_poly.pdbx_strand_id
1 'polypeptide(L)'
;MQEQERFERYTPQFPLPTDITSMSRQDTVCQFCGVSYLIHNEIKALEAKCQKLETDLAYYAGMSSREAALEKLLQTERTRISDLESTISINHHKFNEMTRKYQLAHDQLQQSKIVHQEIKSAFSKCSLNIRATSNQIQNIRKENSYVKDLYAKEIQNWKIYLATVDTTLQKEIQTTIDKYTKRINNYRIEIEGYQQQINETSESSRDLQTKYQQLQLRLHRTQNDLEAGQREIQIHQNEISRLHQQVSQIEQTRLQLQNDLEQTKQRCRQLEQQMSDKDESKKNVDLLIDQYRQQLTNEKELRINADSELESIRSKLIKLTNEYELLNTTKKEFETNELNTRRKMDETNRSRQAVLDRTRDEYEKLLRKYTDLEEVYHELVTIREKDTSELEIIRRELERLHNENIELTKQRETLDITHDIQIKKIHDGYAKRLHEAEQWPDRLQTELNHQREQHRIQTIDFERQLRENFAIVSKFIYLGSNKRIKNMYI
;
A
#
# COMPACT_ATOMS: atom_id res chain seq x y z
N MET A 1 92.91 -97.37 -48.79
CA MET A 1 93.49 -98.62 -49.33
C MET A 1 94.68 -98.26 -50.21
N GLN A 2 95.65 -99.16 -50.38
CA GLN A 2 96.76 -98.97 -51.33
C GLN A 2 96.41 -99.68 -52.62
N GLU A 3 95.81 -98.96 -53.57
CA GLU A 3 95.78 -99.45 -54.95
C GLU A 3 97.13 -99.13 -55.58
N GLN A 4 97.93 -100.18 -55.80
CA GLN A 4 99.08 -100.12 -56.68
C GLN A 4 98.56 -100.03 -58.11
N GLU A 5 98.20 -98.82 -58.55
CA GLU A 5 97.93 -98.56 -59.95
C GLU A 5 99.15 -99.00 -60.75
N ARG A 6 98.95 -100.05 -61.55
CA ARG A 6 99.92 -100.45 -62.57
C ARG A 6 100.12 -99.23 -63.46
N PHE A 7 101.37 -98.82 -63.66
CA PHE A 7 101.69 -98.00 -64.82
C PHE A 7 101.38 -98.82 -66.08
N GLU A 8 100.16 -98.67 -66.60
CA GLU A 8 99.81 -99.11 -67.94
C GLU A 8 100.83 -98.49 -68.89
N ARG A 9 101.55 -99.33 -69.62
CA ARG A 9 102.54 -98.83 -70.57
C ARG A 9 101.78 -98.16 -71.71
N TYR A 10 101.71 -96.83 -71.65
CA TYR A 10 101.07 -96.00 -72.66
C TYR A 10 101.47 -96.48 -74.05
N THR A 11 100.49 -97.04 -74.74
CA THR A 11 100.64 -97.60 -76.08
C THR A 11 100.11 -96.53 -77.03
N PRO A 12 100.96 -95.86 -77.82
CA PRO A 12 100.53 -94.72 -78.64
C PRO A 12 99.41 -95.13 -79.60
N GLN A 13 98.24 -94.51 -79.47
CA GLN A 13 97.06 -94.84 -80.28
C GLN A 13 97.22 -94.51 -81.76
N PHE A 14 98.24 -93.71 -82.11
CA PHE A 14 98.65 -93.41 -83.47
C PHE A 14 100.10 -93.83 -83.66
N PRO A 15 100.41 -94.78 -84.56
CA PRO A 15 101.79 -95.08 -84.93
C PRO A 15 102.40 -93.85 -85.62
N LEU A 16 103.71 -93.67 -85.47
CA LEU A 16 104.43 -92.57 -86.12
C LEU A 16 104.31 -92.69 -87.65
N PRO A 17 104.09 -91.56 -88.38
CA PRO A 17 104.05 -91.56 -89.84
C PRO A 17 105.25 -92.25 -90.47
N THR A 18 105.02 -92.95 -91.59
CA THR A 18 106.01 -93.79 -92.29
C THR A 18 107.35 -93.11 -92.47
N ASP A 19 107.32 -91.83 -92.82
CA ASP A 19 108.48 -90.99 -93.11
C ASP A 19 109.41 -90.93 -91.88
N ILE A 20 108.86 -90.68 -90.69
CA ILE A 20 109.62 -90.61 -89.42
C ILE A 20 110.17 -91.99 -89.03
N THR A 21 109.45 -93.09 -89.29
CA THR A 21 109.99 -94.45 -89.12
C THR A 21 111.04 -94.85 -90.15
N SER A 22 111.15 -94.12 -91.27
CA SER A 22 112.17 -94.34 -92.31
C SER A 22 113.41 -93.45 -92.14
N MET A 23 113.32 -92.36 -91.38
CA MET A 23 114.45 -91.51 -91.00
C MET A 23 115.46 -92.27 -90.13
N SER A 24 116.74 -91.88 -90.19
CA SER A 24 117.76 -92.55 -89.39
C SER A 24 117.62 -92.21 -87.90
N ARG A 25 118.21 -93.05 -87.05
CA ARG A 25 118.31 -92.77 -85.61
C ARG A 25 119.16 -91.53 -85.27
N GLN A 26 119.93 -90.99 -86.22
CA GLN A 26 120.73 -89.77 -86.02
C GLN A 26 119.91 -88.48 -86.27
N ASP A 27 118.75 -88.60 -86.95
CA ASP A 27 117.86 -87.48 -87.31
C ASP A 27 116.65 -87.38 -86.36
N THR A 28 116.24 -88.51 -85.79
CA THR A 28 115.04 -88.63 -84.92
C THR A 28 115.34 -88.52 -83.42
N VAL A 29 116.62 -88.40 -83.06
CA VAL A 29 117.15 -88.38 -81.69
C VAL A 29 118.11 -87.20 -81.52
N CYS A 30 117.98 -86.47 -80.41
CA CYS A 30 118.87 -85.34 -80.13
C CYS A 30 120.30 -85.82 -79.86
N GLN A 31 121.25 -85.38 -80.69
CA GLN A 31 122.66 -85.81 -80.68
C GLN A 31 123.39 -85.53 -79.35
N PHE A 32 122.89 -84.59 -78.53
CA PHE A 32 123.49 -84.22 -77.25
C PHE A 32 122.94 -84.98 -76.02
N CYS A 33 121.69 -85.47 -76.07
CA CYS A 33 121.04 -86.09 -74.91
C CYS A 33 120.45 -87.50 -75.16
N GLY A 34 120.45 -87.99 -76.39
CA GLY A 34 119.97 -89.34 -76.72
C GLY A 34 118.45 -89.54 -76.61
N VAL A 35 117.68 -88.49 -76.30
CA VAL A 35 116.21 -88.52 -76.23
C VAL A 35 115.62 -88.13 -77.59
N SER A 36 114.52 -88.79 -78.00
CA SER A 36 113.80 -88.42 -79.22
C SER A 36 113.07 -87.08 -79.05
N TYR A 37 113.12 -86.24 -80.07
CA TYR A 37 112.42 -84.96 -80.12
C TYR A 37 110.90 -85.10 -79.92
N LEU A 38 110.33 -86.26 -80.26
CA LEU A 38 108.92 -86.60 -80.03
C LEU A 38 108.57 -86.63 -78.53
N ILE A 39 109.39 -87.31 -77.72
CA ILE A 39 109.21 -87.41 -76.26
C ILE A 39 109.37 -86.02 -75.62
N HIS A 40 110.32 -85.21 -76.11
CA HIS A 40 110.51 -83.85 -75.63
C HIS A 40 109.32 -82.92 -75.97
N ASN A 41 108.62 -83.16 -77.08
CA ASN A 41 107.40 -82.44 -77.42
C ASN A 41 106.20 -82.88 -76.56
N GLU A 42 106.07 -84.19 -76.28
CA GLU A 42 105.08 -84.75 -75.36
C GLU A 42 105.24 -84.18 -73.94
N ILE A 43 106.48 -84.12 -73.43
CA ILE A 43 106.82 -83.52 -72.13
C ILE A 43 106.41 -82.04 -72.10
N LYS A 44 106.76 -81.24 -73.11
CA LYS A 44 106.33 -79.82 -73.17
C LYS A 44 104.82 -79.65 -73.25
N ALA A 45 104.11 -80.55 -73.92
CA ALA A 45 102.65 -80.54 -73.94
C ALA A 45 102.03 -80.90 -72.58
N LEU A 46 102.70 -81.73 -71.76
CA LEU A 46 102.33 -82.02 -70.38
C LEU A 46 102.68 -80.86 -69.44
N GLU A 47 103.86 -80.25 -69.55
CA GLU A 47 104.25 -79.04 -68.80
C GLU A 47 103.23 -77.91 -69.00
N ALA A 48 102.83 -77.64 -70.25
CA ALA A 48 101.81 -76.64 -70.56
C ALA A 48 100.41 -76.98 -70.00
N LYS A 49 100.05 -78.28 -69.92
CA LYS A 49 98.82 -78.72 -69.26
C LYS A 49 98.90 -78.54 -67.74
N CYS A 50 100.03 -78.89 -67.12
CA CYS A 50 100.26 -78.70 -65.68
C CYS A 50 100.20 -77.22 -65.30
N GLN A 51 100.93 -76.35 -66.01
CA GLN A 51 100.86 -74.90 -65.78
C GLN A 51 99.45 -74.34 -65.92
N LYS A 52 98.67 -74.81 -66.91
CA LYS A 52 97.27 -74.42 -67.04
C LYS A 52 96.44 -74.90 -65.84
N LEU A 53 96.57 -76.16 -65.44
CA LEU A 53 95.86 -76.71 -64.28
C LEU A 53 96.26 -76.00 -62.97
N GLU A 54 97.51 -75.58 -62.81
CA GLU A 54 97.97 -74.76 -61.69
C GLU A 54 97.32 -73.37 -61.70
N THR A 55 97.21 -72.70 -62.86
CA THR A 55 96.48 -71.42 -62.97
C THR A 55 94.97 -71.57 -62.73
N ASP A 56 94.36 -72.65 -63.21
CA ASP A 56 92.95 -72.95 -62.98
C ASP A 56 92.71 -73.24 -61.48
N LEU A 57 93.53 -74.08 -60.84
CA LEU A 57 93.46 -74.36 -59.40
C LEU A 57 93.68 -73.12 -58.53
N ALA A 58 94.61 -72.24 -58.90
CA ALA A 58 94.82 -70.97 -58.19
C ALA A 58 93.60 -70.04 -58.28
N TYR A 59 92.89 -70.05 -59.42
CA TYR A 59 91.62 -69.35 -59.58
C TYR A 59 90.50 -69.97 -58.71
N TYR A 60 90.32 -71.29 -58.76
CA TYR A 60 89.29 -71.98 -57.97
C TYR A 60 89.54 -71.92 -56.45
N ALA A 61 90.79 -71.88 -55.99
CA ALA A 61 91.11 -71.71 -54.57
C ALA A 61 90.54 -70.41 -53.96
N GLY A 62 90.42 -69.35 -54.76
CA GLY A 62 89.79 -68.09 -54.34
C GLY A 62 88.25 -68.13 -54.33
N MET A 63 87.62 -69.06 -55.04
CA MET A 63 86.16 -69.07 -55.23
C MET A 63 85.39 -69.38 -53.95
N SER A 64 85.80 -70.36 -53.14
CA SER A 64 85.09 -70.69 -51.89
C SER A 64 85.01 -69.51 -50.91
N SER A 65 86.10 -68.72 -50.80
CA SER A 65 86.12 -67.49 -49.99
C SER A 65 85.20 -66.39 -50.56
N ARG A 66 85.14 -66.27 -51.90
CA ARG A 66 84.25 -65.35 -52.60
C ARG A 66 82.78 -65.73 -52.45
N GLU A 67 82.45 -67.01 -52.53
CA GLU A 67 81.09 -67.53 -52.38
C GLU A 67 80.58 -67.33 -50.95
N ALA A 68 81.38 -67.67 -49.93
CA ALA A 68 81.04 -67.40 -48.53
C ALA A 68 80.84 -65.89 -48.24
N ALA A 69 81.62 -65.02 -48.88
CA ALA A 69 81.43 -63.57 -48.79
C ALA A 69 80.13 -63.10 -49.47
N LEU A 70 79.77 -63.68 -50.62
CA LEU A 70 78.53 -63.38 -51.34
C LEU A 70 77.29 -63.90 -50.60
N GLU A 71 77.35 -65.09 -49.98
CA GLU A 71 76.28 -65.60 -49.13
C GLU A 71 76.05 -64.71 -47.90
N LYS A 72 77.13 -64.27 -47.25
CA LYS A 72 77.04 -63.33 -46.13
C LYS A 72 76.42 -61.99 -46.55
N LEU A 73 76.75 -61.48 -47.73
CA LEU A 73 76.14 -60.27 -48.28
C LEU A 73 74.65 -60.48 -48.60
N LEU A 74 74.30 -61.58 -49.27
CA LEU A 74 72.92 -61.97 -49.56
C LEU A 74 72.07 -62.10 -48.29
N GLN A 75 72.63 -62.70 -47.24
CA GLN A 75 71.91 -62.84 -45.97
C GLN A 75 71.72 -61.48 -45.26
N THR A 76 72.69 -60.57 -45.39
CA THR A 76 72.60 -59.19 -44.84
C THR A 76 71.53 -58.38 -45.56
N GLU A 77 71.46 -58.45 -46.90
CA GLU A 77 70.42 -57.77 -47.68
C GLU A 77 69.04 -58.43 -47.50
N ARG A 78 68.95 -59.75 -47.29
CA ARG A 78 67.70 -60.43 -46.90
C ARG A 78 67.15 -59.91 -45.56
N THR A 79 67.99 -59.78 -44.53
CA THR A 79 67.55 -59.19 -43.25
C THR A 79 67.10 -57.74 -43.44
N ARG A 80 67.82 -56.96 -44.24
CA ARG A 80 67.48 -55.56 -44.55
C ARG A 80 66.13 -55.42 -45.28
N ILE A 81 65.82 -56.33 -46.21
CA ILE A 81 64.51 -56.37 -46.87
C ILE A 81 63.41 -56.66 -45.85
N SER A 82 63.58 -57.65 -44.97
CA SER A 82 62.62 -57.97 -43.91
C SER A 82 62.37 -56.79 -42.94
N ASP A 83 63.42 -56.04 -42.58
CA ASP A 83 63.32 -54.85 -41.73
C ASP A 83 62.56 -53.71 -42.43
N LEU A 84 62.78 -53.53 -43.73
CA LEU A 84 62.06 -52.55 -44.56
C LEU A 84 60.59 -52.92 -44.75
N GLU A 85 60.27 -54.19 -45.00
CA GLU A 85 58.88 -54.69 -45.11
C GLU A 85 58.10 -54.51 -43.80
N SER A 86 58.72 -54.84 -42.67
CA SER A 86 58.19 -54.57 -41.33
C SER A 86 57.93 -53.07 -41.10
N THR A 87 58.89 -52.23 -41.46
CA THR A 87 58.78 -50.77 -41.36
C THR A 87 57.66 -50.20 -42.24
N ILE A 88 57.50 -50.71 -43.47
CA ILE A 88 56.42 -50.35 -44.39
C ILE A 88 55.06 -50.73 -43.80
N SER A 89 54.92 -51.94 -43.25
CA SER A 89 53.69 -52.42 -42.62
C SER A 89 53.27 -51.54 -41.42
N ILE A 90 54.21 -51.23 -40.53
CA ILE A 90 53.98 -50.34 -39.37
C ILE A 90 53.56 -48.94 -39.83
N ASN A 91 54.21 -48.39 -40.85
CA ASN A 91 53.89 -47.06 -41.37
C ASN A 91 52.55 -47.02 -42.13
N HIS A 92 52.18 -48.09 -42.83
CA HIS A 92 50.86 -48.24 -43.45
C HIS A 92 49.74 -48.28 -42.39
N HIS A 93 49.94 -49.00 -41.29
CA HIS A 93 48.96 -49.00 -40.19
C HIS A 93 48.79 -47.60 -39.57
N LYS A 94 49.89 -46.90 -39.27
CA LYS A 94 49.86 -45.51 -38.77
C LYS A 94 49.19 -44.54 -39.76
N PHE A 95 49.44 -44.70 -41.06
CA PHE A 95 48.78 -43.90 -42.09
C PHE A 95 47.27 -44.08 -42.06
N ASN A 96 46.79 -45.34 -42.08
CA ASN A 96 45.36 -45.65 -42.04
C ASN A 96 44.68 -45.14 -40.75
N GLU A 97 45.37 -45.21 -39.60
CA GLU A 97 44.89 -44.64 -38.34
C GLU A 97 44.73 -43.11 -38.42
N MET A 98 45.73 -42.42 -39.01
CA MET A 98 45.68 -40.98 -39.22
C MET A 98 44.61 -40.57 -40.25
N THR A 99 44.41 -41.33 -41.33
CA THR A 99 43.30 -41.13 -42.27
C THR A 99 41.96 -41.24 -41.56
N ARG A 100 41.76 -42.26 -40.71
CA ARG A 100 40.52 -42.42 -39.93
C ARG A 100 40.28 -41.25 -38.96
N LYS A 101 41.34 -40.78 -38.29
CA LYS A 101 41.27 -39.59 -37.40
C LYS A 101 40.93 -38.32 -38.18
N TYR A 102 41.53 -38.12 -39.35
CA TYR A 102 41.22 -37.00 -40.25
C TYR A 102 39.76 -37.04 -40.71
N GLN A 103 39.26 -38.20 -41.15
CA GLN A 103 37.87 -38.37 -41.59
C GLN A 103 36.88 -37.99 -40.47
N LEU A 104 37.07 -38.53 -39.26
CA LEU A 104 36.22 -38.23 -38.11
C LEU A 104 36.21 -36.74 -37.76
N ALA A 105 37.37 -36.07 -37.79
CA ALA A 105 37.48 -34.64 -37.55
C ALA A 105 36.84 -33.79 -38.66
N HIS A 106 36.91 -34.25 -39.91
CA HIS A 106 36.23 -33.62 -41.04
C HIS A 106 34.71 -33.68 -40.87
N ASP A 107 34.16 -34.87 -40.58
CA ASP A 107 32.72 -35.07 -40.42
C ASP A 107 32.15 -34.24 -39.25
N GLN A 108 32.87 -34.22 -38.12
CA GLN A 108 32.55 -33.35 -36.97
C GLN A 108 32.55 -31.86 -37.34
N LEU A 109 33.52 -31.41 -38.15
CA LEU A 109 33.60 -30.02 -38.62
C LEU A 109 32.44 -29.67 -39.56
N GLN A 110 32.01 -30.58 -40.44
CA GLN A 110 30.85 -30.33 -41.30
C GLN A 110 29.55 -30.27 -40.48
N GLN A 111 29.36 -31.18 -39.53
CA GLN A 111 28.19 -31.16 -38.64
C GLN A 111 28.11 -29.87 -37.81
N SER A 112 29.26 -29.40 -37.30
CA SER A 112 29.37 -28.13 -36.56
C SER A 112 29.00 -26.91 -37.42
N LYS A 113 29.38 -26.88 -38.70
CA LYS A 113 28.98 -25.80 -39.64
C LYS A 113 27.47 -25.77 -39.88
N ILE A 114 26.83 -26.93 -40.05
CA ILE A 114 25.38 -27.03 -40.25
C ILE A 114 24.66 -26.43 -39.03
N VAL A 115 24.98 -26.91 -37.83
CA VAL A 115 24.39 -26.43 -36.57
C VAL A 115 24.65 -24.93 -36.36
N HIS A 116 25.85 -24.42 -36.67
CA HIS A 116 26.15 -22.99 -36.61
C HIS A 116 25.26 -22.17 -37.57
N GLN A 117 25.02 -22.66 -38.78
CA GLN A 117 24.18 -21.98 -39.77
C GLN A 117 22.69 -22.01 -39.40
N GLU A 118 22.21 -23.11 -38.80
CA GLU A 118 20.87 -23.21 -38.21
C GLU A 118 20.68 -22.19 -37.08
N ILE A 119 21.60 -22.18 -36.09
CA ILE A 119 21.60 -21.23 -34.96
C ILE A 119 21.63 -19.78 -35.46
N LYS A 120 22.46 -19.47 -36.46
CA LYS A 120 22.53 -18.13 -37.09
C LYS A 120 21.20 -17.73 -37.72
N SER A 121 20.48 -18.66 -38.36
CA SER A 121 19.14 -18.41 -38.92
C SER A 121 18.08 -18.20 -37.82
N ALA A 122 18.15 -18.96 -36.73
CA ALA A 122 17.23 -18.84 -35.60
C ALA A 122 17.44 -17.52 -34.85
N PHE A 123 18.70 -17.12 -34.63
CA PHE A 123 19.06 -15.82 -34.04
C PHE A 123 18.55 -14.65 -34.88
N SER A 124 18.68 -14.71 -36.22
CA SER A 124 18.15 -13.69 -37.13
C SER A 124 16.62 -13.55 -37.01
N LYS A 125 15.88 -14.67 -37.01
CA LYS A 125 14.42 -14.68 -36.79
C LYS A 125 14.05 -14.11 -35.42
N CYS A 126 14.76 -14.50 -34.37
CA CYS A 126 14.55 -14.00 -33.01
C CYS A 126 14.76 -12.48 -32.91
N SER A 127 15.84 -11.96 -33.51
CA SER A 127 16.13 -10.51 -33.56
C SER A 127 15.04 -9.70 -34.27
N LEU A 128 14.48 -10.22 -35.37
CA LEU A 128 13.36 -9.61 -36.07
C LEU A 128 12.07 -9.62 -35.22
N ASN A 129 11.77 -10.74 -34.55
CA ASN A 129 10.62 -10.85 -33.65
C ASN A 129 10.72 -9.86 -32.48
N ILE A 130 11.88 -9.79 -31.81
CA ILE A 130 12.15 -8.83 -30.72
C ILE A 130 11.90 -7.40 -31.17
N ARG A 131 12.37 -7.03 -32.37
CA ARG A 131 12.13 -5.70 -32.96
C ARG A 131 10.64 -5.44 -33.21
N ALA A 132 9.90 -6.44 -33.71
CA ALA A 132 8.46 -6.32 -33.93
C ALA A 132 7.68 -6.11 -32.61
N THR A 133 7.95 -6.90 -31.57
CA THR A 133 7.33 -6.72 -30.24
C THR A 133 7.74 -5.39 -29.58
N SER A 134 8.98 -4.94 -29.77
CA SER A 134 9.42 -3.63 -29.26
C SER A 134 8.61 -2.48 -29.86
N ASN A 135 8.38 -2.52 -31.18
CA ASN A 135 7.54 -1.54 -31.87
C ASN A 135 6.07 -1.59 -31.41
N GLN A 136 5.51 -2.80 -31.20
CA GLN A 136 4.16 -2.97 -30.65
C GLN A 136 4.04 -2.37 -29.24
N ILE A 137 5.00 -2.66 -28.35
CA ILE A 137 5.06 -2.07 -27.00
C ILE A 137 5.17 -0.54 -27.07
N GLN A 138 5.94 0.00 -28.02
CA GLN A 138 6.05 1.45 -28.20
C GLN A 138 4.73 2.09 -28.66
N ASN A 139 3.93 1.42 -29.49
CA ASN A 139 2.62 1.91 -29.91
C ASN A 139 1.59 1.84 -28.78
N ILE A 140 1.52 0.71 -28.06
CA ILE A 140 0.65 0.54 -26.88
C ILE A 140 0.97 1.61 -25.81
N ARG A 141 2.25 1.98 -25.64
CA ARG A 141 2.65 3.10 -24.74
C ARG A 141 2.13 4.46 -25.19
N LYS A 142 2.07 4.76 -26.50
CA LYS A 142 1.49 6.00 -27.03
C LYS A 142 -0.03 6.03 -26.84
N GLU A 143 -0.70 4.93 -27.15
CA GLU A 143 -2.15 4.77 -26.97
C GLU A 143 -2.56 4.92 -25.50
N ASN A 144 -1.82 4.27 -24.59
CA ASN A 144 -2.03 4.39 -23.15
C ASN A 144 -1.81 5.83 -22.64
N SER A 145 -0.78 6.52 -23.13
CA SER A 145 -0.57 7.96 -22.83
C SER A 145 -1.75 8.81 -23.29
N TYR A 146 -2.22 8.62 -24.53
CA TYR A 146 -3.37 9.35 -25.07
C TYR A 146 -4.66 9.11 -24.25
N VAL A 147 -4.93 7.85 -23.88
CA VAL A 147 -6.07 7.49 -23.01
C VAL A 147 -5.94 8.11 -21.62
N LYS A 148 -4.73 8.13 -21.05
CA LYS A 148 -4.45 8.80 -19.77
C LYS A 148 -4.70 10.31 -19.84
N ASP A 149 -4.30 10.96 -20.93
CA ASP A 149 -4.52 12.39 -21.14
C ASP A 149 -6.00 12.74 -21.36
N LEU A 150 -6.79 11.84 -21.98
CA LEU A 150 -8.25 11.98 -22.06
C LEU A 150 -8.89 11.89 -20.66
N TYR A 151 -8.58 10.86 -19.87
CA TYR A 151 -9.13 10.73 -18.51
C TYR A 151 -8.68 11.88 -17.60
N ALA A 152 -7.45 12.40 -17.75
CA ALA A 152 -6.98 13.55 -16.98
C ALA A 152 -7.79 14.83 -17.29
N LYS A 153 -8.10 15.08 -18.57
CA LYS A 153 -9.00 16.18 -18.98
C LYS A 153 -10.40 15.99 -18.43
N GLU A 154 -10.95 14.78 -18.53
CA GLU A 154 -12.32 14.51 -18.09
C GLU A 154 -12.47 14.64 -16.58
N ILE A 155 -11.52 14.13 -15.79
CA ILE A 155 -11.46 14.36 -14.33
C ILE A 155 -11.41 15.87 -14.01
N GLN A 156 -10.72 16.68 -14.83
CA GLN A 156 -10.68 18.12 -14.65
C GLN A 156 -12.01 18.79 -15.02
N ASN A 157 -12.71 18.32 -16.07
CA ASN A 157 -14.07 18.75 -16.41
C ASN A 157 -15.04 18.51 -15.23
N TRP A 158 -15.02 17.29 -14.67
CA TRP A 158 -15.87 16.94 -13.52
C TRP A 158 -15.56 17.76 -12.26
N LYS A 159 -14.29 18.08 -11.99
CA LYS A 159 -13.92 19.01 -10.90
C LYS A 159 -14.49 20.41 -11.10
N ILE A 160 -14.39 20.96 -12.32
CA ILE A 160 -14.94 22.29 -12.64
C ILE A 160 -16.47 22.28 -12.54
N TYR A 161 -17.13 21.22 -13.03
CA TYR A 161 -18.57 21.06 -12.92
C TYR A 161 -19.03 21.00 -11.46
N LEU A 162 -18.41 20.15 -10.62
CA LEU A 162 -18.74 20.01 -9.20
C LEU A 162 -18.54 21.33 -8.43
N ALA A 163 -17.45 22.06 -8.68
CA ALA A 163 -17.23 23.38 -8.08
C ALA A 163 -18.28 24.43 -8.54
N THR A 164 -18.78 24.31 -9.77
CA THR A 164 -19.85 25.18 -10.29
C THR A 164 -21.20 24.87 -9.64
N VAL A 165 -21.49 23.58 -9.40
CA VAL A 165 -22.70 23.14 -8.66
C VAL A 165 -22.64 23.58 -7.19
N ASP A 166 -21.53 23.31 -6.50
CA ASP A 166 -21.31 23.71 -5.10
C ASP A 166 -21.45 25.24 -4.91
N THR A 167 -20.74 26.04 -5.70
CA THR A 167 -20.85 27.51 -5.62
C THR A 167 -22.21 28.07 -6.08
N THR A 168 -23.05 27.27 -6.73
CA THR A 168 -24.45 27.63 -7.04
C THR A 168 -25.34 27.32 -5.83
N LEU A 169 -25.25 26.10 -5.28
CA LEU A 169 -25.98 25.68 -4.08
C LEU A 169 -25.68 26.58 -2.88
N GLN A 170 -24.41 26.96 -2.67
CA GLN A 170 -24.03 27.92 -1.61
C GLN A 170 -24.72 29.28 -1.77
N LYS A 171 -24.88 29.78 -3.00
CA LYS A 171 -25.61 31.04 -3.26
C LYS A 171 -27.11 30.91 -3.01
N GLU A 172 -27.71 29.78 -3.39
CA GLU A 172 -29.14 29.51 -3.13
C GLU A 172 -29.43 29.36 -1.63
N ILE A 173 -28.55 28.66 -0.91
CA ILE A 173 -28.59 28.53 0.56
C ILE A 173 -28.44 29.91 1.21
N GLN A 174 -27.42 30.69 0.85
CA GLN A 174 -27.23 32.04 1.41
C GLN A 174 -28.40 32.97 1.11
N THR A 175 -28.89 32.97 -0.14
CA THR A 175 -30.07 33.76 -0.53
C THR A 175 -31.32 33.36 0.27
N THR A 176 -31.41 32.11 0.68
CA THR A 176 -32.51 31.59 1.52
C THR A 176 -32.33 31.98 2.99
N ILE A 177 -31.11 31.88 3.53
CA ILE A 177 -30.73 32.38 4.86
C ILE A 177 -31.03 33.88 4.98
N ASP A 178 -30.67 34.69 3.97
CA ASP A 178 -30.91 36.14 3.95
C ASP A 178 -32.42 36.47 3.98
N LYS A 179 -33.24 35.72 3.24
CA LYS A 179 -34.71 35.86 3.23
C LYS A 179 -35.30 35.58 4.61
N TYR A 180 -34.91 34.47 5.24
CA TYR A 180 -35.40 34.12 6.59
C TYR A 180 -34.87 35.07 7.66
N THR A 181 -33.60 35.49 7.59
CA THR A 181 -32.99 36.46 8.51
C THR A 181 -33.72 37.80 8.47
N LYS A 182 -34.04 38.31 7.27
CA LYS A 182 -34.86 39.53 7.10
C LYS A 182 -36.25 39.36 7.72
N ARG A 183 -36.91 38.23 7.48
CA ARG A 183 -38.25 37.95 8.05
C ARG A 183 -38.24 37.82 9.58
N ILE A 184 -37.21 37.19 10.16
CA ILE A 184 -37.00 37.11 11.61
C ILE A 184 -36.77 38.51 12.19
N ASN A 185 -35.96 39.35 11.55
CA ASN A 185 -35.72 40.72 12.02
C ASN A 185 -36.99 41.59 11.95
N ASN A 186 -37.83 41.43 10.92
CA ASN A 186 -39.14 42.09 10.86
C ASN A 186 -40.05 41.66 12.03
N TYR A 187 -40.18 40.35 12.27
CA TYR A 187 -40.95 39.86 13.42
C TYR A 187 -40.38 40.33 14.77
N ARG A 188 -39.06 40.52 14.88
CA ARG A 188 -38.44 41.11 16.09
C ARG A 188 -38.90 42.55 16.30
N ILE A 189 -38.92 43.37 15.25
CA ILE A 189 -39.40 44.76 15.28
C ILE A 189 -40.91 44.82 15.60
N GLU A 190 -41.71 43.92 15.03
CA GLU A 190 -43.14 43.81 15.37
C GLU A 190 -43.35 43.47 16.85
N ILE A 191 -42.60 42.51 17.40
CA ILE A 191 -42.63 42.15 18.83
C ILE A 191 -42.16 43.31 19.72
N GLU A 192 -41.08 44.02 19.35
CA GLU A 192 -40.60 45.22 20.03
C GLU A 192 -41.70 46.30 20.09
N GLY A 193 -42.42 46.53 18.98
CA GLY A 193 -43.55 47.47 18.91
C GLY A 193 -44.76 47.06 19.74
N TYR A 194 -45.16 45.78 19.71
CA TYR A 194 -46.25 45.28 20.56
C TYR A 194 -45.88 45.35 22.05
N GLN A 195 -44.62 45.09 22.41
CA GLN A 195 -44.16 45.22 23.80
C GLN A 195 -44.21 46.68 24.29
N GLN A 196 -43.89 47.66 23.44
CA GLN A 196 -44.08 49.07 23.76
C GLN A 196 -45.57 49.40 24.01
N GLN A 197 -46.48 48.98 23.13
CA GLN A 197 -47.92 49.21 23.29
C GLN A 197 -48.48 48.57 24.57
N ILE A 198 -48.00 47.38 24.94
CA ILE A 198 -48.34 46.72 26.21
C ILE A 198 -47.88 47.56 27.41
N ASN A 199 -46.67 48.12 27.36
CA ASN A 199 -46.14 48.96 28.44
C ASN A 199 -46.97 50.25 28.59
N GLU A 200 -47.20 51.00 27.50
CA GLU A 200 -48.00 52.24 27.48
C GLU A 200 -49.45 52.00 27.99
N THR A 201 -50.05 50.87 27.60
CA THR A 201 -51.37 50.46 28.09
C THR A 201 -51.35 50.08 29.57
N SER A 202 -50.29 49.44 30.04
CA SER A 202 -50.12 49.05 31.44
C SER A 202 -49.92 50.25 32.36
N GLU A 203 -49.14 51.24 31.93
CA GLU A 203 -49.00 52.53 32.63
C GLU A 203 -50.34 53.27 32.68
N SER A 204 -51.03 53.40 31.55
CA SER A 204 -52.36 54.01 31.47
C SER A 204 -53.39 53.32 32.38
N SER A 205 -53.35 51.99 32.46
CA SER A 205 -54.21 51.19 33.34
C SER A 205 -53.88 51.42 34.83
N ARG A 206 -52.59 51.51 35.19
CA ARG A 206 -52.13 51.82 36.55
C ARG A 206 -52.53 53.23 36.99
N ASP A 207 -52.49 54.19 36.06
CA ASP A 207 -52.93 55.56 36.28
C ASP A 207 -54.45 55.64 36.50
N LEU A 208 -55.23 54.91 35.71
CA LEU A 208 -56.68 54.76 35.89
C LEU A 208 -57.03 54.06 37.21
N GLN A 209 -56.31 53.00 37.58
CA GLN A 209 -56.49 52.30 38.87
C GLN A 209 -56.22 53.22 40.05
N THR A 210 -55.17 54.05 39.96
CA THR A 210 -54.83 55.05 40.98
C THR A 210 -55.90 56.13 41.10
N LYS A 211 -56.41 56.65 39.97
CA LYS A 211 -57.53 57.60 39.93
C LYS A 211 -58.82 57.00 40.50
N TYR A 212 -59.10 55.73 40.20
CA TYR A 212 -60.25 55.00 40.73
C TYR A 212 -60.17 54.83 42.26
N GLN A 213 -59.02 54.44 42.80
CA GLN A 213 -58.79 54.36 44.25
C GLN A 213 -58.96 55.73 44.94
N GLN A 214 -58.47 56.81 44.34
CA GLN A 214 -58.69 58.17 44.85
C GLN A 214 -60.17 58.57 44.84
N LEU A 215 -60.93 58.17 43.81
CA LEU A 215 -62.37 58.41 43.74
C LEU A 215 -63.15 57.56 44.76
N GLN A 216 -62.78 56.30 44.99
CA GLN A 216 -63.36 55.48 46.06
C GLN A 216 -63.13 56.12 47.45
N LEU A 217 -61.92 56.60 47.73
CA LEU A 217 -61.60 57.29 48.98
C LEU A 217 -62.36 58.61 49.14
N ARG A 218 -62.60 59.36 48.05
CA ARG A 218 -63.46 60.56 48.07
C ARG A 218 -64.93 60.21 48.33
N LEU A 219 -65.45 59.20 47.63
CA LEU A 219 -66.83 58.75 47.77
C LEU A 219 -67.12 58.29 49.22
N HIS A 220 -66.21 57.50 49.80
CA HIS A 220 -66.35 57.05 51.19
C HIS A 220 -66.32 58.22 52.19
N ARG A 221 -65.47 59.25 51.97
CA ARG A 221 -65.51 60.48 52.77
C ARG A 221 -66.86 61.16 52.66
N THR A 222 -67.36 61.43 51.44
CA THR A 222 -68.65 62.10 51.25
C THR A 222 -69.85 61.29 51.75
N GLN A 223 -69.73 59.95 51.82
CA GLN A 223 -70.71 59.09 52.50
C GLN A 223 -70.67 59.32 54.01
N ASN A 224 -69.49 59.27 54.64
CA ASN A 224 -69.33 59.53 56.08
C ASN A 224 -69.79 60.96 56.45
N ASP A 225 -69.49 61.96 55.61
CA ASP A 225 -69.92 63.36 55.77
C ASP A 225 -71.46 63.48 55.67
N LEU A 226 -72.08 62.76 54.73
CA LEU A 226 -73.54 62.71 54.58
C LEU A 226 -74.21 62.00 55.77
N GLU A 227 -73.66 60.90 56.25
CA GLU A 227 -74.14 60.22 57.46
C GLU A 227 -73.98 61.08 58.73
N ALA A 228 -72.95 61.93 58.79
CA ALA A 228 -72.78 62.90 59.86
C ALA A 228 -73.86 63.99 59.79
N GLY A 229 -74.08 64.58 58.61
CA GLY A 229 -75.16 65.56 58.40
C GLY A 229 -76.56 64.97 58.65
N GLN A 230 -76.80 63.69 58.30
CA GLN A 230 -78.04 62.99 58.65
C GLN A 230 -78.21 62.82 60.17
N ARG A 231 -77.13 62.52 60.90
CA ARG A 231 -77.15 62.47 62.38
C ARG A 231 -77.42 63.85 63.00
N GLU A 232 -76.84 64.92 62.48
CA GLU A 232 -77.13 66.30 62.91
C GLU A 232 -78.58 66.69 62.64
N ILE A 233 -79.10 66.39 61.45
CA ILE A 233 -80.52 66.60 61.11
C ILE A 233 -81.43 65.81 62.06
N GLN A 234 -81.10 64.56 62.39
CA GLN A 234 -81.88 63.76 63.35
C GLN A 234 -81.85 64.38 64.77
N ILE A 235 -80.71 64.90 65.22
CA ILE A 235 -80.59 65.62 66.49
C ILE A 235 -81.49 66.87 66.47
N HIS A 236 -81.44 67.66 65.41
CA HIS A 236 -82.29 68.85 65.26
C HIS A 236 -83.79 68.50 65.15
N GLN A 237 -84.17 67.41 64.49
CA GLN A 237 -85.56 66.93 64.46
C GLN A 237 -86.05 66.50 65.85
N ASN A 238 -85.20 65.83 66.64
CA ASN A 238 -85.52 65.46 68.02
C ASN A 238 -85.66 66.71 68.91
N GLU A 239 -84.78 67.70 68.74
CA GLU A 239 -84.82 68.98 69.44
C GLU A 239 -86.09 69.79 69.08
N ILE A 240 -86.43 69.87 67.80
CA ILE A 240 -87.68 70.47 67.30
C ILE A 240 -88.91 69.74 67.86
N SER A 241 -88.86 68.41 67.97
CA SER A 241 -89.96 67.61 68.56
C SER A 241 -90.12 67.89 70.06
N ARG A 242 -89.02 68.03 70.80
CA ARG A 242 -89.04 68.45 72.21
C ARG A 242 -89.60 69.86 72.38
N LEU A 243 -89.22 70.80 71.51
CA LEU A 243 -89.74 72.17 71.51
C LEU A 243 -91.24 72.21 71.19
N HIS A 244 -91.73 71.42 70.22
CA HIS A 244 -93.17 71.28 69.98
C HIS A 244 -93.92 70.68 71.19
N GLN A 245 -93.34 69.69 71.87
CA GLN A 245 -93.93 69.13 73.09
C GLN A 245 -94.00 70.17 74.21
N GLN A 246 -92.96 70.98 74.39
CA GLN A 246 -92.95 72.09 75.36
C GLN A 246 -93.96 73.18 75.01
N VAL A 247 -94.09 73.56 73.73
CA VAL A 247 -95.13 74.50 73.27
C VAL A 247 -96.52 73.94 73.54
N SER A 248 -96.77 72.66 73.22
CA SER A 248 -98.07 72.01 73.48
C SER A 248 -98.41 71.96 74.97
N GLN A 249 -97.43 71.69 75.85
CA GLN A 249 -97.60 71.77 77.31
C GLN A 249 -97.90 73.20 77.77
N ILE A 250 -97.24 74.21 77.21
CA ILE A 250 -97.51 75.63 77.50
C ILE A 250 -98.94 76.01 77.03
N GLU A 251 -99.39 75.52 75.87
CA GLU A 251 -100.75 75.77 75.39
C GLU A 251 -101.83 75.07 76.24
N GLN A 252 -101.59 73.83 76.68
CA GLN A 252 -102.46 73.16 77.65
C GLN A 252 -102.50 73.93 78.97
N THR A 253 -101.36 74.40 79.46
CA THR A 253 -101.28 75.22 80.70
C THR A 253 -101.99 76.55 80.54
N ARG A 254 -101.88 77.21 79.37
CA ARG A 254 -102.64 78.43 79.02
C ARG A 254 -104.15 78.16 79.03
N LEU A 255 -104.59 77.05 78.45
CA LEU A 255 -106.00 76.67 78.39
C LEU A 255 -106.56 76.33 79.79
N GLN A 256 -105.76 75.68 80.63
CA GLN A 256 -106.10 75.40 82.02
C GLN A 256 -106.29 76.70 82.82
N LEU A 257 -105.31 77.61 82.77
CA LEU A 257 -105.39 78.93 83.41
C LEU A 257 -106.57 79.78 82.90
N GLN A 258 -106.92 79.63 81.61
CA GLN A 258 -108.08 80.29 81.01
C GLN A 258 -109.42 79.73 81.55
N ASN A 259 -109.52 78.42 81.80
CA ASN A 259 -110.66 77.80 82.48
C ASN A 259 -110.72 78.21 83.97
N ASP A 260 -109.60 78.22 84.67
CA ASP A 260 -109.52 78.59 86.10
C ASP A 260 -109.91 80.08 86.30
N LEU A 261 -109.53 80.95 85.36
CA LEU A 261 -109.98 82.35 85.32
C LEU A 261 -111.50 82.47 85.13
N GLU A 262 -112.12 81.65 84.28
CA GLU A 262 -113.57 81.69 84.04
C GLU A 262 -114.36 81.10 85.22
N GLN A 263 -113.86 80.03 85.85
CA GLN A 263 -114.39 79.55 87.13
C GLN A 263 -114.31 80.63 88.22
N THR A 264 -113.21 81.39 88.28
CA THR A 264 -113.05 82.49 89.23
C THR A 264 -114.08 83.60 88.99
N LYS A 265 -114.35 83.98 87.73
CA LYS A 265 -115.42 84.93 87.39
C LYS A 265 -116.82 84.43 87.80
N GLN A 266 -117.11 83.14 87.59
CA GLN A 266 -118.38 82.55 88.04
C GLN A 266 -118.50 82.59 89.58
N ARG A 267 -117.39 82.33 90.29
CA ARG A 267 -117.36 82.29 91.76
C ARG A 267 -117.55 83.67 92.40
N CYS A 268 -117.06 84.75 91.78
CA CYS A 268 -117.36 86.13 92.23
C CYS A 268 -118.86 86.44 92.11
N ARG A 269 -119.48 86.18 90.96
CA ARG A 269 -120.93 86.41 90.75
C ARG A 269 -121.82 85.64 91.75
N GLN A 270 -121.37 84.45 92.19
CA GLN A 270 -122.08 83.66 93.18
C GLN A 270 -122.00 84.22 94.61
N LEU A 271 -121.02 85.06 94.93
CA LEU A 271 -120.89 85.68 96.26
C LEU A 271 -121.65 87.01 96.35
N GLU A 272 -121.68 87.79 95.26
CA GLU A 272 -122.45 89.05 95.19
C GLU A 272 -123.96 88.81 95.36
N GLN A 273 -124.48 87.69 94.84
CA GLN A 273 -125.90 87.32 94.95
C GLN A 273 -126.31 86.78 96.35
N GLN A 274 -125.37 86.52 97.26
CA GLN A 274 -125.65 85.88 98.57
C GLN A 274 -125.86 86.85 99.74
N MET A 275 -125.73 88.17 99.51
CA MET A 275 -125.79 89.20 100.56
C MET A 275 -127.15 89.92 100.71
N SER A 276 -128.17 89.58 99.91
CA SER A 276 -129.46 90.30 99.89
C SER A 276 -130.56 89.62 100.72
N ASP A 277 -130.88 88.35 100.42
CA ASP A 277 -132.23 87.83 100.69
C ASP A 277 -132.31 86.77 101.81
N LYS A 278 -131.60 86.96 102.94
CA LYS A 278 -131.64 86.03 104.09
C LYS A 278 -131.56 86.69 105.47
N ASP A 279 -132.50 87.60 105.78
CA ASP A 279 -132.74 87.99 107.18
C ASP A 279 -134.22 87.94 107.62
N GLU A 280 -135.14 87.36 106.82
CA GLU A 280 -136.49 87.04 107.34
C GLU A 280 -137.12 85.74 106.79
N SER A 281 -137.97 85.16 107.62
CA SER A 281 -138.86 84.01 107.37
C SER A 281 -138.22 82.66 107.02
N LYS A 282 -137.30 82.21 107.87
CA LYS A 282 -137.22 80.79 108.26
C LYS A 282 -138.54 80.38 108.95
N LYS A 283 -139.60 80.09 108.18
CA LYS A 283 -140.85 79.51 108.70
C LYS A 283 -141.58 78.65 107.67
N ASN A 284 -141.19 77.37 107.68
CA ASN A 284 -141.98 76.17 107.33
C ASN A 284 -142.54 76.13 105.88
N VAL A 285 -142.12 75.22 104.99
CA VAL A 285 -141.74 73.80 105.19
C VAL A 285 -142.80 73.06 106.01
N ASP A 286 -143.91 72.72 105.36
CA ASP A 286 -144.31 71.34 105.04
C ASP A 286 -145.64 71.43 104.23
N LEU A 287 -145.78 70.80 103.06
CA LEU A 287 -145.96 69.34 102.94
C LEU A 287 -145.79 68.86 101.47
N LEU A 288 -145.52 67.55 101.30
CA LEU A 288 -145.83 66.64 100.17
C LEU A 288 -145.86 67.19 98.72
N ILE A 289 -144.99 66.66 97.85
CA ILE A 289 -145.30 65.52 96.95
C ILE A 289 -146.48 65.80 96.01
N ASP A 290 -146.16 66.34 94.83
CA ASP A 290 -146.62 65.90 93.51
C ASP A 290 -145.90 66.76 92.43
N GLN A 291 -145.54 66.29 91.23
CA GLN A 291 -145.79 65.01 90.57
C GLN A 291 -144.62 64.61 89.65
N TYR A 292 -144.55 63.32 89.32
CA TYR A 292 -143.71 62.75 88.25
C TYR A 292 -143.91 63.45 86.89
N ARG A 293 -142.81 63.73 86.17
CA ARG A 293 -142.57 63.72 84.69
C ARG A 293 -141.13 64.25 84.43
N GLN A 294 -140.30 63.76 83.50
CA GLN A 294 -140.41 62.70 82.48
C GLN A 294 -138.99 62.21 82.08
N GLN A 295 -138.86 60.93 81.67
CA GLN A 295 -138.00 60.35 80.58
C GLN A 295 -136.51 60.81 80.43
N LEU A 296 -135.46 59.99 80.36
CA LEU A 296 -135.21 58.59 79.92
C LEU A 296 -135.29 58.32 78.39
N THR A 297 -134.31 57.59 77.83
CA THR A 297 -134.19 57.05 76.43
C THR A 297 -133.88 58.06 75.30
N ASN A 298 -133.21 57.80 74.14
CA ASN A 298 -132.45 56.67 73.50
C ASN A 298 -131.75 57.23 72.20
N GLU A 299 -130.85 56.62 71.38
CA GLU A 299 -130.00 55.40 71.33
C GLU A 299 -128.92 55.47 70.18
N LYS A 300 -127.68 54.98 70.43
CA LYS A 300 -126.75 54.21 69.52
C LYS A 300 -126.18 54.76 68.17
N GLU A 301 -125.25 53.93 67.61
CA GLU A 301 -124.57 53.92 66.28
C GLU A 301 -123.28 54.78 66.10
N LEU A 302 -122.18 54.41 65.38
CA LEU A 302 -121.87 53.30 64.42
C LEU A 302 -120.33 52.99 64.25
N ARG A 303 -119.99 51.71 63.91
CA ARG A 303 -118.79 51.04 63.26
C ARG A 303 -117.34 51.62 63.11
N ILE A 304 -116.36 50.78 63.52
CA ILE A 304 -115.26 50.07 62.77
C ILE A 304 -114.48 50.73 61.59
N ASN A 305 -113.13 50.73 61.66
CA ASN A 305 -112.13 50.37 60.61
C ASN A 305 -110.67 50.57 61.13
N ALA A 306 -109.58 49.97 60.61
CA ALA A 306 -109.34 48.73 59.84
C ALA A 306 -107.81 48.44 59.72
N ASP A 307 -107.40 47.17 59.57
CA ASP A 307 -106.02 46.74 59.27
C ASP A 307 -105.54 47.15 57.85
N SER A 308 -104.26 47.54 57.68
CA SER A 308 -103.78 48.03 56.37
C SER A 308 -102.31 47.78 55.96
N GLU A 309 -101.50 47.00 56.70
CA GLU A 309 -100.05 46.89 56.42
C GLU A 309 -99.56 45.57 55.75
N LEU A 310 -100.30 44.46 55.83
CA LEU A 310 -99.73 43.12 55.53
C LEU A 310 -99.53 42.77 54.05
N GLU A 311 -100.27 43.37 53.10
CA GLU A 311 -100.23 42.93 51.69
C GLU A 311 -99.09 43.55 50.87
N SER A 312 -98.48 44.65 51.34
CA SER A 312 -97.36 45.33 50.66
C SER A 312 -96.13 44.44 50.50
N ILE A 313 -95.84 43.60 51.51
CA ILE A 313 -94.60 42.81 51.61
C ILE A 313 -94.59 41.62 50.63
N ARG A 314 -95.75 41.00 50.36
CA ARG A 314 -95.86 39.83 49.46
C ARG A 314 -95.43 40.13 48.02
N SER A 315 -95.66 41.35 47.54
CA SER A 315 -95.33 41.77 46.18
C SER A 315 -93.83 41.76 45.84
N LYS A 316 -92.95 41.86 46.85
CA LYS A 316 -91.50 42.00 46.66
C LYS A 316 -90.76 40.67 46.55
N LEU A 317 -91.26 39.60 47.18
CA LEU A 317 -90.63 38.27 47.18
C LEU A 317 -90.64 37.57 45.82
N ILE A 318 -91.66 37.82 44.99
CA ILE A 318 -91.81 37.18 43.67
C ILE A 318 -90.73 37.65 42.69
N LYS A 319 -90.21 38.88 42.83
CA LYS A 319 -89.19 39.41 41.90
C LYS A 319 -87.80 38.81 42.09
N LEU A 320 -87.37 38.59 43.34
CA LEU A 320 -86.06 37.99 43.64
C LEU A 320 -85.95 36.51 43.19
N THR A 321 -87.09 35.80 43.14
CA THR A 321 -87.11 34.37 42.76
C THR A 321 -86.72 34.19 41.29
N ASN A 322 -87.20 35.05 40.40
CA ASN A 322 -87.01 34.92 38.96
C ASN A 322 -85.58 35.28 38.50
N GLU A 323 -84.87 36.15 39.23
CA GLU A 323 -83.47 36.49 38.94
C GLU A 323 -82.50 35.35 39.31
N TYR A 324 -82.86 34.54 40.32
CA TYR A 324 -82.06 33.40 40.75
C TYR A 324 -82.03 32.25 39.73
N GLU A 325 -83.17 31.97 39.07
CA GLU A 325 -83.26 30.87 38.09
C GLU A 325 -82.46 31.16 36.80
N LEU A 326 -82.46 32.40 36.32
CA LEU A 326 -81.70 32.84 35.15
C LEU A 326 -80.18 32.79 35.35
N LEU A 327 -79.71 32.99 36.59
CA LEU A 327 -78.31 32.85 36.96
C LEU A 327 -77.88 31.36 37.05
N ASN A 328 -78.83 30.45 37.26
CA ASN A 328 -78.56 29.03 37.44
C ASN A 328 -78.57 28.23 36.11
N THR A 329 -79.24 28.74 35.06
CA THR A 329 -79.14 28.20 33.70
C THR A 329 -77.80 28.58 33.05
N THR A 330 -77.45 29.87 33.06
CA THR A 330 -76.20 30.40 32.50
C THR A 330 -74.96 29.77 33.14
N LYS A 331 -74.99 29.46 34.43
CA LYS A 331 -73.93 28.69 35.11
C LYS A 331 -73.74 27.28 34.51
N LYS A 332 -74.82 26.53 34.29
CA LYS A 332 -74.76 25.16 33.73
C LYS A 332 -74.24 25.14 32.30
N GLU A 333 -74.57 26.15 31.50
CA GLU A 333 -74.03 26.31 30.14
C GLU A 333 -72.51 26.53 30.17
N PHE A 334 -72.01 27.34 31.11
CA PHE A 334 -70.57 27.57 31.31
C PHE A 334 -69.84 26.28 31.72
N GLU A 335 -70.37 25.54 32.70
CA GLU A 335 -69.82 24.25 33.17
C GLU A 335 -69.80 23.20 32.03
N THR A 336 -70.85 23.16 31.20
CA THR A 336 -70.93 22.26 30.04
C THR A 336 -69.93 22.63 28.95
N ASN A 337 -69.67 23.93 28.75
CA ASN A 337 -68.70 24.40 27.76
C ASN A 337 -67.25 24.16 28.23
N GLU A 338 -66.94 24.34 29.51
CA GLU A 338 -65.63 23.99 30.08
C GLU A 338 -65.34 22.48 29.98
N LEU A 339 -66.33 21.63 30.24
CA LEU A 339 -66.18 20.18 30.07
C LEU A 339 -65.84 19.80 28.61
N ASN A 340 -66.44 20.50 27.64
CA ASN A 340 -66.22 20.26 26.22
C ASN A 340 -64.87 20.81 25.72
N THR A 341 -64.37 21.93 26.26
CA THR A 341 -63.02 22.42 25.94
C THR A 341 -61.93 21.55 26.58
N ARG A 342 -62.11 21.08 27.82
CA ARG A 342 -61.23 20.07 28.44
C ARG A 342 -61.14 18.80 27.61
N ARG A 343 -62.28 18.22 27.18
CA ARG A 343 -62.29 17.01 26.32
C ARG A 343 -61.50 17.19 25.03
N LYS A 344 -61.68 18.31 24.32
CA LYS A 344 -60.92 18.61 23.09
C LYS A 344 -59.42 18.78 23.35
N MET A 345 -59.04 19.37 24.48
CA MET A 345 -57.65 19.49 24.92
C MET A 345 -57.04 18.11 25.25
N ASP A 346 -57.76 17.26 25.99
CA ASP A 346 -57.31 15.89 26.30
C ASP A 346 -57.13 15.03 25.04
N GLU A 347 -58.02 15.15 24.07
CA GLU A 347 -57.95 14.44 22.79
C GLU A 347 -56.81 14.95 21.89
N THR A 348 -56.54 16.26 21.94
CA THR A 348 -55.33 16.87 21.33
C THR A 348 -54.05 16.41 22.02
N ASN A 349 -54.07 16.26 23.35
CA ASN A 349 -52.91 15.76 24.11
C ASN A 349 -52.63 14.28 23.83
N ARG A 350 -53.67 13.42 23.78
CA ARG A 350 -53.54 12.00 23.41
C ARG A 350 -52.99 11.81 22.00
N SER A 351 -53.47 12.60 21.04
CA SER A 351 -52.97 12.53 19.66
C SER A 351 -51.54 13.04 19.53
N ARG A 352 -51.14 14.09 20.26
CA ARG A 352 -49.73 14.51 20.36
C ARG A 352 -48.84 13.45 21.04
N GLN A 353 -49.31 12.81 22.10
CA GLN A 353 -48.57 11.72 22.77
C GLN A 353 -48.35 10.54 21.83
N ALA A 354 -49.40 10.08 21.14
CA ALA A 354 -49.30 9.00 20.16
C ALA A 354 -48.39 9.31 18.95
N VAL A 355 -48.10 10.58 18.67
CA VAL A 355 -47.07 10.99 17.70
C VAL A 355 -45.67 10.94 18.33
N LEU A 356 -45.51 11.45 19.55
CA LEU A 356 -44.23 11.39 20.29
C LEU A 356 -43.76 9.94 20.49
N ASP A 357 -44.67 9.05 20.86
CA ASP A 357 -44.39 7.63 21.05
C ASP A 357 -43.92 6.98 19.74
N ARG A 358 -44.52 7.31 18.59
CA ARG A 358 -44.08 6.84 17.27
C ARG A 358 -42.72 7.38 16.87
N THR A 359 -42.47 8.68 17.05
CA THR A 359 -41.17 9.27 16.71
C THR A 359 -40.05 8.75 17.61
N ARG A 360 -40.37 8.39 18.86
CA ARG A 360 -39.47 7.66 19.76
C ARG A 360 -39.19 6.25 19.25
N ASP A 361 -40.23 5.50 18.88
CA ASP A 361 -40.12 4.16 18.32
C ASP A 361 -39.27 4.13 17.03
N GLU A 362 -39.37 5.18 16.19
CA GLU A 362 -38.55 5.38 14.99
C GLU A 362 -37.11 5.75 15.35
N TYR A 363 -36.89 6.62 16.34
CA TYR A 363 -35.56 6.97 16.83
C TYR A 363 -34.83 5.78 17.45
N GLU A 364 -35.49 4.96 18.28
CA GLU A 364 -34.91 3.75 18.86
C GLU A 364 -34.57 2.70 17.78
N LYS A 365 -35.34 2.61 16.69
CA LYS A 365 -35.02 1.78 15.51
C LYS A 365 -33.85 2.32 14.70
N LEU A 366 -33.72 3.65 14.61
CA LEU A 366 -32.61 4.30 13.90
C LEU A 366 -31.30 4.17 14.69
N LEU A 367 -31.36 4.29 16.02
CA LEU A 367 -30.23 4.13 16.93
C LEU A 367 -29.65 2.71 16.87
N ARG A 368 -30.49 1.67 16.82
CA ARG A 368 -30.04 0.27 16.63
C ARG A 368 -29.29 0.11 15.31
N LYS A 369 -29.86 0.59 14.19
CA LYS A 369 -29.17 0.57 12.89
C LYS A 369 -27.84 1.32 12.90
N TYR A 370 -27.69 2.34 13.74
CA TYR A 370 -26.44 3.06 13.91
C TYR A 370 -25.41 2.22 14.68
N THR A 371 -25.79 1.57 15.79
CA THR A 371 -24.89 0.63 16.49
C THR A 371 -24.51 -0.57 15.63
N ASP A 372 -25.46 -1.14 14.86
CA ASP A 372 -25.18 -2.23 13.92
C ASP A 372 -24.13 -1.81 12.86
N LEU A 373 -24.15 -0.54 12.44
CA LEU A 373 -23.17 0.03 11.51
C LEU A 373 -21.82 0.35 12.18
N GLU A 374 -21.80 0.77 13.44
CA GLU A 374 -20.57 0.98 14.20
C GLU A 374 -19.84 -0.35 14.48
N GLU A 375 -20.56 -1.44 14.76
CA GLU A 375 -19.97 -2.78 14.91
C GLU A 375 -19.31 -3.24 13.59
N VAL A 376 -20.05 -3.17 12.46
CA VAL A 376 -19.49 -3.50 11.13
C VAL A 376 -18.30 -2.60 10.76
N TYR A 377 -18.30 -1.32 11.16
CA TYR A 377 -17.16 -0.44 10.96
C TYR A 377 -15.93 -0.89 11.77
N HIS A 378 -16.10 -1.33 13.02
CA HIS A 378 -15.00 -1.85 13.85
C HIS A 378 -14.44 -3.17 13.30
N GLU A 379 -15.28 -4.07 12.79
CA GLU A 379 -14.83 -5.28 12.09
C GLU A 379 -13.98 -4.93 10.85
N LEU A 380 -14.46 -4.02 10.01
CA LEU A 380 -13.73 -3.57 8.80
C LEU A 380 -12.40 -2.89 9.12
N VAL A 381 -12.33 -2.11 10.22
CA VAL A 381 -11.06 -1.53 10.70
C VAL A 381 -10.10 -2.63 11.17
N THR A 382 -10.59 -3.62 11.93
CA THR A 382 -9.77 -4.72 12.45
C THR A 382 -9.23 -5.62 11.33
N ILE A 383 -10.04 -5.90 10.30
CA ILE A 383 -9.61 -6.60 9.08
C ILE A 383 -8.53 -5.80 8.36
N ARG A 384 -8.74 -4.49 8.16
CA ARG A 384 -7.76 -3.61 7.50
C ARG A 384 -6.43 -3.55 8.25
N GLU A 385 -6.44 -3.48 9.57
CA GLU A 385 -5.22 -3.51 10.39
C GLU A 385 -4.47 -4.83 10.22
N LYS A 386 -5.19 -5.97 10.28
CA LYS A 386 -4.62 -7.30 10.00
C LYS A 386 -4.00 -7.37 8.60
N ASP A 387 -4.71 -6.95 7.57
CA ASP A 387 -4.21 -6.94 6.18
C ASP A 387 -2.95 -6.06 6.04
N THR A 388 -2.91 -4.89 6.70
CA THR A 388 -1.67 -4.07 6.69
C THR A 388 -0.51 -4.75 7.42
N SER A 389 -0.76 -5.51 8.49
CA SER A 389 0.29 -6.25 9.19
C SER A 389 0.85 -7.40 8.34
N GLU A 390 0.01 -8.09 7.56
CA GLU A 390 0.43 -9.15 6.64
C GLU A 390 1.22 -8.58 5.45
N LEU A 391 0.80 -7.44 4.90
CA LEU A 391 1.56 -6.71 3.87
C LEU A 391 2.93 -6.25 4.37
N GLU A 392 3.04 -5.80 5.62
CA GLU A 392 4.32 -5.39 6.23
C GLU A 392 5.24 -6.59 6.54
N ILE A 393 4.69 -7.79 6.71
CA ILE A 393 5.47 -9.05 6.76
C ILE A 393 5.98 -9.39 5.35
N ILE A 394 5.11 -9.38 4.33
CA ILE A 394 5.46 -9.70 2.94
C ILE A 394 6.51 -8.71 2.39
N ARG A 395 6.41 -7.41 2.69
CA ARG A 395 7.43 -6.40 2.33
C ARG A 395 8.81 -6.79 2.88
N ARG A 396 8.91 -7.08 4.18
CA ARG A 396 10.18 -7.41 4.84
C ARG A 396 10.82 -8.67 4.27
N GLU A 397 10.02 -9.68 3.92
CA GLU A 397 10.55 -10.89 3.29
C GLU A 397 10.99 -10.66 1.84
N LEU A 398 10.29 -9.81 1.08
CA LEU A 398 10.75 -9.36 -0.24
C LEU A 398 12.05 -8.56 -0.17
N GLU A 399 12.21 -7.67 0.81
CA GLU A 399 13.47 -6.94 1.06
C GLU A 399 14.59 -7.90 1.47
N ARG A 400 14.32 -8.90 2.30
CA ARG A 400 15.28 -9.95 2.67
C ARG A 400 15.78 -10.72 1.44
N LEU A 401 14.87 -11.23 0.62
CA LEU A 401 15.16 -11.96 -0.61
C LEU A 401 15.85 -11.08 -1.67
N HIS A 402 15.52 -9.80 -1.76
CA HIS A 402 16.18 -8.86 -2.68
C HIS A 402 17.64 -8.63 -2.30
N ASN A 403 17.92 -8.42 -1.01
CA ASN A 403 19.29 -8.28 -0.50
C ASN A 403 20.11 -9.56 -0.65
N GLU A 404 19.49 -10.73 -0.43
CA GLU A 404 20.10 -12.05 -0.68
C GLU A 404 20.47 -12.23 -2.17
N ASN A 405 19.57 -11.82 -3.08
CA ASN A 405 19.82 -11.88 -4.53
C ASN A 405 20.94 -10.93 -4.98
N ILE A 406 21.01 -9.72 -4.40
CA ILE A 406 22.12 -8.76 -4.61
C ILE A 406 23.45 -9.38 -4.17
N GLU A 407 23.51 -10.02 -3.00
CA GLU A 407 24.76 -10.60 -2.49
C GLU A 407 25.20 -11.83 -3.29
N LEU A 408 24.28 -12.71 -3.67
CA LEU A 408 24.55 -13.81 -4.61
C LEU A 408 25.04 -13.30 -5.98
N THR A 409 24.54 -12.15 -6.45
CA THR A 409 25.02 -11.51 -7.69
C THR A 409 26.47 -11.04 -7.56
N LYS A 410 26.84 -10.35 -6.47
CA LYS A 410 28.24 -9.98 -6.20
C LYS A 410 29.17 -11.19 -6.05
N GLN A 411 28.71 -12.24 -5.38
CA GLN A 411 29.47 -13.49 -5.24
C GLN A 411 29.73 -14.12 -6.62
N ARG A 412 28.73 -14.10 -7.51
CA ARG A 412 28.93 -14.55 -8.90
C ARG A 412 29.91 -13.67 -9.65
N GLU A 413 29.78 -12.34 -9.58
CA GLU A 413 30.68 -11.40 -10.26
C GLU A 413 32.14 -11.53 -9.81
N THR A 414 32.38 -11.66 -8.50
CA THR A 414 33.74 -11.87 -7.95
C THR A 414 34.31 -13.24 -8.34
N LEU A 415 33.47 -14.26 -8.49
CA LEU A 415 33.86 -15.59 -8.94
C LEU A 415 34.13 -15.63 -10.46
N ASP A 416 33.32 -14.95 -11.27
CA ASP A 416 33.53 -14.72 -12.71
C ASP A 416 34.87 -13.97 -12.94
N ILE A 417 35.15 -12.90 -12.17
CA ILE A 417 36.44 -12.17 -12.20
C ILE A 417 37.62 -13.08 -11.79
N THR A 418 37.43 -13.92 -10.77
CA THR A 418 38.47 -14.84 -10.29
C THR A 418 38.81 -15.88 -11.37
N HIS A 419 37.80 -16.45 -12.03
CA HIS A 419 37.98 -17.34 -13.17
C HIS A 419 38.69 -16.65 -14.34
N ASP A 420 38.32 -15.43 -14.70
CA ASP A 420 38.99 -14.65 -15.76
C ASP A 420 40.48 -14.43 -15.48
N ILE A 421 40.84 -14.12 -14.23
CA ILE A 421 42.24 -13.99 -13.79
C ILE A 421 42.96 -15.34 -13.87
N GLN A 422 42.29 -16.44 -13.54
CA GLN A 422 42.87 -17.78 -13.55
C GLN A 422 43.06 -18.30 -14.99
N ILE A 423 42.10 -18.05 -15.88
CA ILE A 423 42.18 -18.32 -17.32
C ILE A 423 43.32 -17.52 -17.95
N LYS A 424 43.47 -16.22 -17.64
CA LYS A 424 44.61 -15.40 -18.08
C LYS A 424 45.95 -15.96 -17.60
N LYS A 425 46.09 -16.27 -16.31
CA LYS A 425 47.32 -16.89 -15.77
C LYS A 425 47.68 -18.21 -16.46
N ILE A 426 46.69 -19.03 -16.82
CA ILE A 426 46.89 -20.27 -17.57
C ILE A 426 47.31 -19.96 -19.02
N HIS A 427 46.59 -19.06 -19.70
CA HIS A 427 46.88 -18.63 -21.06
C HIS A 427 48.29 -18.03 -21.20
N ASP A 428 48.65 -17.08 -20.33
CA ASP A 428 49.95 -16.42 -20.33
C ASP A 428 51.07 -17.39 -19.94
N GLY A 429 50.78 -18.35 -19.05
CA GLY A 429 51.67 -19.46 -18.72
C GLY A 429 51.92 -20.41 -19.91
N TYR A 430 50.90 -20.69 -20.73
CA TYR A 430 51.07 -21.43 -21.98
C TYR A 430 51.81 -20.61 -23.04
N ALA A 431 51.44 -19.34 -23.25
CA ALA A 431 52.09 -18.44 -24.21
C ALA A 431 53.58 -18.27 -23.91
N LYS A 432 53.94 -18.10 -22.62
CA LYS A 432 55.34 -18.07 -22.19
C LYS A 432 56.08 -19.37 -22.50
N ARG A 433 55.51 -20.54 -22.19
CA ARG A 433 56.13 -21.84 -22.51
C ARG A 433 56.26 -22.07 -24.01
N LEU A 434 55.28 -21.63 -24.80
CA LEU A 434 55.32 -21.69 -26.25
C LEU A 434 56.50 -20.86 -26.76
N HIS A 435 56.63 -19.62 -26.29
CA HIS A 435 57.71 -18.73 -26.67
C HIS A 435 59.11 -19.20 -26.20
N GLU A 436 59.20 -19.82 -25.01
CA GLU A 436 60.42 -20.46 -24.53
C GLU A 436 60.81 -21.69 -25.38
N ALA A 437 59.84 -22.39 -25.95
CA ALA A 437 60.07 -23.48 -26.91
C ALA A 437 60.40 -22.96 -28.33
N GLU A 438 59.78 -21.88 -28.79
CA GLU A 438 60.10 -21.19 -30.06
C GLU A 438 61.53 -20.64 -30.06
N GLN A 439 62.01 -20.13 -28.92
CA GLN A 439 63.41 -19.69 -28.77
C GLN A 439 64.41 -20.84 -28.60
N TRP A 440 63.95 -22.09 -28.38
CA TRP A 440 64.86 -23.20 -28.09
C TRP A 440 65.80 -23.55 -29.26
N PRO A 441 65.36 -23.59 -30.53
CA PRO A 441 66.26 -23.76 -31.68
C PRO A 441 67.32 -22.67 -31.78
N ASP A 442 66.96 -21.39 -31.57
CA ASP A 442 67.90 -20.27 -31.66
C ASP A 442 68.94 -20.30 -30.54
N ARG A 443 68.53 -20.63 -29.31
CA ARG A 443 69.44 -20.84 -28.17
C ARG A 443 70.37 -22.02 -28.44
N LEU A 444 69.83 -23.15 -28.92
CA LEU A 444 70.62 -24.33 -29.27
C LEU A 444 71.61 -24.04 -30.40
N GLN A 445 71.19 -23.28 -31.42
CA GLN A 445 72.04 -22.88 -32.54
C GLN A 445 73.12 -21.87 -32.13
N THR A 446 72.81 -20.98 -31.18
CA THR A 446 73.77 -20.05 -30.58
C THR A 446 74.83 -20.81 -29.78
N GLU A 447 74.43 -21.75 -28.93
CA GLU A 447 75.36 -22.61 -28.19
C GLU A 447 76.18 -23.50 -29.13
N LEU A 448 75.56 -24.12 -30.14
CA LEU A 448 76.26 -24.92 -31.15
C LEU A 448 77.30 -24.08 -31.91
N ASN A 449 76.99 -22.82 -32.23
CA ASN A 449 77.93 -21.89 -32.84
C ASN A 449 79.03 -21.46 -31.86
N HIS A 450 78.72 -21.29 -30.57
CA HIS A 450 79.72 -21.01 -29.54
C HIS A 450 80.71 -22.18 -29.37
N GLN A 451 80.22 -23.42 -29.28
CA GLN A 451 81.06 -24.62 -29.22
C GLN A 451 81.88 -24.81 -30.50
N ARG A 452 81.32 -24.53 -31.68
CA ARG A 452 82.05 -24.52 -32.95
C ARG A 452 83.18 -23.49 -32.96
N GLU A 453 82.93 -22.28 -32.45
CA GLU A 453 83.96 -21.23 -32.40
C GLU A 453 85.02 -21.54 -31.33
N GLN A 454 84.66 -22.09 -30.17
CA GLN A 454 85.64 -22.60 -29.20
C GLN A 454 86.52 -23.68 -29.82
N HIS A 455 85.95 -24.66 -30.51
CA HIS A 455 86.73 -25.68 -31.24
C HIS A 455 87.58 -25.08 -32.37
N ARG A 456 87.10 -24.04 -33.07
CA ARG A 456 87.90 -23.33 -34.09
C ARG A 456 89.10 -22.63 -33.46
N ILE A 457 88.91 -21.92 -32.34
CA ILE A 457 89.98 -21.28 -31.58
C ILE A 457 90.98 -22.33 -31.06
N GLN A 458 90.51 -23.42 -30.46
CA GLN A 458 91.35 -24.55 -30.02
C GLN A 458 92.16 -25.15 -31.18
N THR A 459 91.54 -25.33 -32.35
CA THR A 459 92.22 -25.87 -33.55
C THR A 459 93.31 -24.91 -34.04
N ILE A 460 93.04 -23.61 -34.06
CA ILE A 460 94.03 -22.57 -34.42
C ILE A 460 95.17 -22.52 -33.40
N ASP A 461 94.88 -22.69 -32.10
CA ASP A 461 95.92 -22.72 -31.06
C ASP A 461 96.79 -23.98 -31.16
N PHE A 462 96.18 -25.16 -31.40
CA PHE A 462 96.91 -26.39 -31.73
C PHE A 462 97.75 -26.26 -33.00
N GLU A 463 97.23 -25.63 -34.06
CA GLU A 463 98.01 -25.32 -35.27
C GLU A 463 99.18 -24.38 -34.97
N ARG A 464 99.00 -23.37 -34.12
CA ARG A 464 100.10 -22.48 -33.70
C ARG A 464 101.16 -23.25 -32.93
N GLN A 465 100.75 -24.05 -31.93
CA GLN A 465 101.65 -24.90 -31.14
C GLN A 465 102.40 -25.91 -32.03
N LEU A 466 101.76 -26.49 -33.04
CA LEU A 466 102.43 -27.36 -34.02
C LEU A 466 103.45 -26.58 -34.85
N ARG A 467 103.08 -25.40 -35.40
CA ARG A 467 103.99 -24.55 -36.18
C ARG A 467 105.19 -24.07 -35.35
N GLU A 468 104.98 -23.72 -34.08
CA GLU A 468 106.02 -23.34 -33.12
C GLU A 468 106.96 -24.52 -32.82
N ASN A 469 106.42 -25.72 -32.55
CA ASN A 469 107.22 -26.92 -32.35
C ASN A 469 108.04 -27.32 -33.59
N PHE A 470 107.46 -27.28 -34.80
CA PHE A 470 108.20 -27.54 -36.04
C PHE A 470 109.26 -26.47 -36.35
N ALA A 471 109.02 -25.20 -35.98
CA ALA A 471 110.01 -24.13 -36.10
C ALA A 471 111.18 -24.32 -35.11
N ILE A 472 110.92 -24.83 -33.90
CA ILE A 472 111.96 -25.18 -32.92
C ILE A 472 112.82 -26.34 -33.43
N VAL A 473 112.20 -27.43 -33.92
CA VAL A 473 112.92 -28.59 -34.49
C VAL A 473 113.79 -28.18 -35.68
N SER A 474 113.27 -27.34 -36.58
CA SER A 474 114.01 -26.85 -37.75
C SER A 474 115.22 -25.97 -37.39
N LYS A 475 115.25 -25.40 -36.18
CA LYS A 475 116.30 -24.48 -35.72
C LYS A 475 117.38 -25.15 -34.86
N PHE A 476 117.21 -26.42 -34.48
CA PHE A 476 118.14 -27.17 -33.62
C PHE A 476 119.11 -28.11 -34.37
N ILE A 477 118.99 -28.24 -35.70
CA ILE A 477 119.82 -29.18 -36.50
C ILE A 477 121.14 -28.55 -36.98
N TYR A 478 121.27 -27.21 -36.95
CA TYR A 478 122.52 -26.51 -37.24
C TYR A 478 123.08 -25.83 -35.98
N LEU A 479 124.41 -25.95 -35.79
CA LEU A 479 125.22 -25.51 -34.64
C LEU A 479 125.08 -26.35 -33.35
N GLY A 480 126.05 -27.27 -33.13
CA GLY A 480 126.14 -28.05 -31.88
C GLY A 480 127.35 -28.99 -31.77
N SER A 481 127.90 -29.47 -32.88
CA SER A 481 128.97 -30.49 -32.89
C SER A 481 130.39 -29.94 -32.65
N ASN A 482 130.76 -29.57 -31.42
CA ASN A 482 132.17 -29.50 -31.03
C ASN A 482 132.47 -29.58 -29.51
N LYS A 483 132.84 -30.79 -29.04
CA LYS A 483 133.79 -31.08 -27.92
C LYS A 483 133.45 -30.59 -26.49
N ARG A 484 133.82 -31.31 -25.41
CA ARG A 484 134.17 -32.74 -25.24
C ARG A 484 134.13 -33.07 -23.73
N ILE A 485 133.52 -34.20 -23.38
CA ILE A 485 133.96 -35.19 -22.36
C ILE A 485 134.85 -34.69 -21.21
N LYS A 486 134.34 -34.73 -19.96
CA LYS A 486 135.03 -35.41 -18.83
C LYS A 486 134.15 -35.61 -17.58
N ASN A 487 134.35 -36.77 -16.95
CA ASN A 487 133.99 -37.20 -15.59
C ASN A 487 132.47 -37.24 -15.23
N MET A 488 131.86 -38.31 -14.69
CA MET A 488 132.25 -39.56 -13.97
C MET A 488 132.30 -39.44 -12.43
N TYR A 489 131.48 -40.27 -11.75
CA TYR A 489 131.13 -40.27 -10.31
C TYR A 489 130.38 -38.99 -9.86
N ILE A 490 129.39 -39.06 -8.95
CA ILE A 490 128.86 -40.20 -8.16
C ILE A 490 127.47 -40.59 -8.66
#